data_AF-A0A6I4V9T0-F1
#
_entry.id   AF-A0A6I4V9T0-F1
#
_cell.length_a   1.000
_cell.length_b   1.000
_cell.length_c   1.000
_cell.angle_alpha   90.00
_cell.angle_beta   90.00
_cell.angle_gamma   90.00
#
_symmetry.space_group_name_H-M   'P 1'
#
loop_
_entity.id
_entity.type
_entity.pdbx_description
1 polymer ?
#
loop_
_entity_poly.entity_id
_entity_poly.type
_entity_poly.pdbx_seq_one_letter_code
_entity_poly.pdbx_strand_id
1 'polypeptide(L)'
;MIAQNLNGLLMAYPLQAVMLVILFLVVMAFLNLRRREKASTRRHRRYRATAGRVMDKLTSLPGDAQRLTYLRKISPYVFEELLLFAFERQGLTVVRNDSYSGDGGLDGQVIIDREYWLIQAKRYSRAVSPGHVEDFDRLLLQYSRRGLFIHTGRTGKMSRTILTASPRLRIISGQRLLAILAGQDVRQYL
;
A
#
# COMPACT_ATOMS: atom_id res chain seq x y z
N MET A 1 -12.42 -54.42 25.10
CA MET A 1 -11.69 -55.29 24.14
C MET A 1 -10.76 -54.51 23.20
N ILE A 2 -11.19 -53.42 22.55
CA ILE A 2 -10.33 -52.65 21.61
C ILE A 2 -9.10 -52.01 22.28
N ALA A 3 -9.27 -51.40 23.47
CA ALA A 3 -8.16 -50.76 24.20
C ALA A 3 -7.11 -51.74 24.74
N GLN A 4 -7.52 -52.95 25.13
CA GLN A 4 -6.61 -54.00 25.62
C GLN A 4 -5.71 -54.54 24.50
N ASN A 5 -6.25 -54.68 23.28
CA ASN A 5 -5.49 -55.10 22.10
C ASN A 5 -4.51 -54.02 21.63
N LEU A 6 -4.84 -52.74 21.81
CA LEU A 6 -3.98 -51.61 21.45
C LEU A 6 -2.72 -51.56 22.33
N ASN A 7 -2.90 -51.76 23.65
CA ASN A 7 -1.79 -51.77 24.60
C ASN A 7 -0.85 -52.97 24.37
N GLY A 8 -1.39 -54.15 24.05
CA GLY A 8 -0.57 -55.32 23.72
C GLY A 8 0.29 -55.14 22.45
N LEU A 9 -0.27 -54.49 21.43
CA LEU A 9 0.45 -54.20 20.17
C LEU A 9 1.53 -53.13 20.36
N LEU A 10 1.26 -52.09 21.17
CA LEU A 10 2.22 -51.05 21.52
C LEU A 10 3.42 -51.58 22.32
N MET A 11 3.19 -52.56 23.19
CA MET A 11 4.26 -53.25 23.93
C MET A 11 5.08 -54.22 23.06
N ALA A 12 4.49 -54.77 22.00
CA ALA A 12 5.18 -55.67 21.07
C ALA A 12 6.12 -54.94 20.08
N TYR A 13 5.78 -53.71 19.71
CA TYR A 13 6.57 -52.92 18.73
C TYR A 13 6.82 -51.46 19.19
N PRO A 14 7.45 -51.24 20.35
CA PRO A 14 7.60 -49.91 20.94
C PRO A 14 8.42 -48.96 20.04
N LEU A 15 9.44 -49.48 19.35
CA LEU A 15 10.26 -48.69 18.43
C LEU A 15 9.48 -48.22 17.19
N GLN A 16 8.59 -49.06 16.64
CA GLN A 16 7.77 -48.70 15.48
C GLN A 16 6.75 -47.61 15.86
N ALA A 17 6.15 -47.73 17.04
CA ALA A 17 5.24 -46.71 17.59
C ALA A 17 5.96 -45.37 17.78
N VAL A 18 7.16 -45.37 18.35
CA VAL A 18 7.99 -44.16 18.50
C VAL A 18 8.34 -43.55 17.14
N MET A 19 8.73 -44.38 16.16
CA MET A 19 9.03 -43.91 14.79
C MET A 19 7.82 -43.25 14.12
N LEU A 20 6.62 -43.80 14.29
CA LEU A 20 5.38 -43.21 13.76
C LEU A 20 5.04 -41.88 14.41
N VAL A 21 5.24 -41.76 15.73
CA VAL A 21 5.05 -40.49 16.46
C VAL A 21 6.05 -39.44 16.00
N ILE A 22 7.34 -39.79 15.87
CA ILE A 22 8.37 -38.89 15.36
C ILE A 22 8.03 -38.46 13.93
N LEU A 23 7.67 -39.41 13.05
CA LEU A 23 7.28 -39.10 11.68
C LEU A 23 6.07 -38.15 11.64
N PHE A 24 5.05 -38.40 12.47
CA PHE A 24 3.89 -37.53 12.58
C PHE A 24 4.27 -36.11 13.03
N LEU A 25 5.14 -35.97 14.04
CA LEU A 25 5.64 -34.69 14.51
C LEU A 25 6.45 -33.95 13.43
N VAL A 26 7.29 -34.67 12.67
CA VAL A 26 8.07 -34.11 11.56
C VAL A 26 7.15 -33.64 10.43
N VAL A 27 6.14 -34.43 10.06
CA VAL A 27 5.15 -34.05 9.05
C VAL A 27 4.35 -32.83 9.52
N MET A 28 3.89 -32.81 10.76
CA MET A 28 3.16 -31.67 11.33
C MET A 28 4.02 -30.40 11.41
N ALA A 29 5.29 -30.53 11.81
CA ALA A 29 6.25 -29.43 11.79
C ALA A 29 6.48 -28.92 10.37
N PHE A 30 6.66 -29.81 9.38
CA PHE A 30 6.84 -29.45 7.98
C PHE A 30 5.61 -28.76 7.39
N LEU A 31 4.40 -29.22 7.72
CA LEU A 31 3.15 -28.58 7.31
C LEU A 31 2.96 -27.19 7.96
N ASN A 32 3.39 -27.02 9.21
CA ASN A 32 3.37 -25.73 9.92
C ASN A 32 4.46 -24.77 9.41
N LEU A 33 5.62 -25.29 8.99
CA LEU A 33 6.66 -24.50 8.32
C LEU A 33 6.24 -24.07 6.90
N ARG A 34 5.37 -24.84 6.24
CA ARG A 34 4.60 -24.39 5.05
C ARG A 34 3.48 -23.41 5.44
N ARG A 35 3.76 -22.46 6.33
CA ARG A 35 2.90 -21.31 6.63
C ARG A 35 2.52 -20.64 5.32
N ARG A 36 1.28 -20.88 4.88
CA ARG A 36 0.72 -20.24 3.69
C ARG A 36 0.86 -18.73 3.87
N GLU A 37 1.46 -18.08 2.88
CA GLU A 37 1.59 -16.61 2.85
C GLU A 37 0.22 -15.99 3.18
N LYS A 38 0.19 -15.08 4.17
CA LYS A 38 -1.06 -14.45 4.62
C LYS A 38 -1.78 -13.85 3.42
N ALA A 39 -3.10 -13.96 3.38
CA ALA A 39 -3.89 -13.41 2.27
C ALA A 39 -3.60 -11.92 2.03
N SER A 40 -3.33 -11.15 3.10
CA SER A 40 -2.98 -9.73 2.99
C SER A 40 -1.65 -9.50 2.29
N THR A 41 -0.58 -10.20 2.68
CA THR A 41 0.74 -10.03 2.05
C THR A 41 0.71 -10.40 0.57
N ARG A 42 -0.06 -11.43 0.20
CA ARG A 42 -0.31 -11.78 -1.20
C ARG A 42 -1.04 -10.67 -1.97
N ARG A 43 -2.04 -10.01 -1.36
CA ARG A 43 -2.71 -8.84 -1.96
C ARG A 43 -1.75 -7.67 -2.14
N HIS A 44 -0.95 -7.34 -1.13
CA HIS A 44 0.04 -6.25 -1.20
C HIS A 44 1.01 -6.48 -2.36
N ARG A 45 1.57 -7.69 -2.46
CA ARG A 45 2.45 -8.09 -3.57
C ARG A 45 1.77 -7.90 -4.93
N ARG A 46 0.50 -8.30 -5.06
CA ARG A 46 -0.29 -8.12 -6.30
C ARG A 46 -0.51 -6.66 -6.65
N TYR A 47 -0.81 -5.79 -5.67
CA TYR A 47 -0.98 -4.36 -5.93
C TYR A 47 0.34 -3.70 -6.34
N ARG A 48 1.46 -4.03 -5.68
CA ARG A 48 2.81 -3.58 -6.07
C ARG A 48 3.18 -4.01 -7.49
N ALA A 49 2.97 -5.29 -7.83
CA ALA A 49 3.21 -5.78 -9.19
C ALA A 49 2.29 -5.11 -10.23
N THR A 50 1.06 -4.79 -9.84
CA THR A 50 0.12 -4.08 -10.72
C THR A 50 0.49 -2.61 -10.87
N ALA A 51 1.00 -1.95 -9.84
CA ALA A 51 1.51 -0.59 -9.89
C ALA A 51 2.66 -0.46 -10.90
N GLY A 52 3.60 -1.41 -10.92
CA GLY A 52 4.65 -1.47 -11.95
C GLY A 52 4.07 -1.54 -13.37
N ARG A 53 3.13 -2.46 -13.62
CA ARG A 53 2.46 -2.57 -14.93
C ARG A 53 1.66 -1.33 -15.31
N VAL A 54 1.03 -0.67 -14.33
CA VAL A 54 0.33 0.60 -14.54
C VAL A 54 1.32 1.69 -14.96
N MET A 55 2.50 1.75 -14.34
CA MET A 55 3.55 2.70 -14.72
C MET A 55 3.95 2.53 -16.18
N ASP A 56 4.23 1.29 -16.61
CA ASP A 56 4.56 0.98 -18.00
C ASP A 56 3.39 1.28 -18.95
N LYS A 57 2.15 1.06 -18.50
CA LYS A 57 0.98 1.37 -19.31
C LYS A 57 0.81 2.88 -19.52
N LEU A 58 1.13 3.71 -18.53
CA LEU A 58 0.98 5.17 -18.63
C LEU A 58 1.90 5.78 -19.69
N THR A 59 3.12 5.24 -19.87
CA THR A 59 4.05 5.70 -20.91
C THR A 59 3.51 5.41 -22.32
N SER A 60 2.78 4.30 -22.48
CA SER A 60 2.17 3.89 -23.75
C SER A 60 0.92 4.71 -24.12
N LEU A 61 0.38 5.53 -23.21
CA LEU A 61 -0.83 6.31 -23.48
C LEU A 61 -0.46 7.65 -24.13
N PRO A 62 -1.15 8.05 -25.21
CA PRO A 62 -0.73 9.16 -26.07
C PRO A 62 -0.94 10.55 -25.47
N GLY A 63 -1.74 10.70 -24.41
CA GLY A 63 -2.01 12.02 -23.83
C GLY A 63 -2.52 12.02 -22.40
N ASP A 64 -2.39 13.18 -21.76
CA ASP A 64 -2.67 13.38 -20.34
C ASP A 64 -4.12 13.08 -19.95
N ALA A 65 -5.08 13.45 -20.80
CA ALA A 65 -6.49 13.16 -20.57
C ALA A 65 -6.76 11.64 -20.49
N GLN A 66 -6.09 10.85 -21.34
CA GLN A 66 -6.22 9.40 -21.37
C GLN A 66 -5.52 8.76 -20.17
N ARG A 67 -4.33 9.26 -19.80
CA ARG A 67 -3.60 8.84 -18.59
C ARG A 67 -4.41 9.08 -17.33
N LEU A 68 -4.98 10.27 -17.15
CA LEU A 68 -5.86 10.57 -15.99
C LEU A 68 -7.12 9.72 -16.01
N THR A 69 -7.74 9.49 -17.17
CA THR A 69 -8.91 8.61 -17.28
C THR A 69 -8.56 7.17 -16.90
N TYR A 70 -7.39 6.68 -17.28
CA TYR A 70 -6.89 5.36 -16.89
C TYR A 70 -6.65 5.27 -15.38
N LEU A 71 -5.97 6.26 -14.78
CA LEU A 71 -5.77 6.35 -13.33
C LEU A 71 -7.07 6.39 -12.53
N ARG A 72 -8.17 6.89 -13.10
CA ARG A 72 -9.49 6.87 -12.46
C ARG A 72 -10.19 5.51 -12.51
N LYS A 73 -9.70 4.56 -13.30
CA LYS A 73 -10.27 3.21 -13.43
C LYS A 73 -9.55 2.16 -12.57
N ILE A 74 -8.32 2.43 -12.14
CA ILE A 74 -7.57 1.48 -11.32
C ILE A 74 -8.11 1.41 -9.87
N SER A 75 -7.76 0.33 -9.19
CA SER A 75 -8.04 0.15 -7.76
C SER A 75 -7.41 1.27 -6.91
N PRO A 76 -8.05 1.76 -5.83
CA PRO A 76 -7.44 2.72 -4.90
C PRO A 76 -6.09 2.25 -4.38
N TYR A 77 -6.01 1.00 -3.92
CA TYR A 77 -4.77 0.40 -3.40
C TYR A 77 -3.66 0.29 -4.46
N VAL A 78 -4.02 0.14 -5.74
CA VAL A 78 -3.03 0.17 -6.82
C VAL A 78 -2.56 1.60 -7.08
N PHE A 79 -3.44 2.59 -6.94
CA PHE A 79 -3.07 4.00 -7.04
C PHE A 79 -2.14 4.43 -5.89
N GLU A 80 -2.40 3.98 -4.67
CA GLU A 80 -1.51 4.18 -3.52
C GLU A 80 -0.11 3.61 -3.81
N GLU A 81 -0.01 2.32 -4.15
CA GLU A 81 1.28 1.69 -4.45
C GLU A 81 1.99 2.30 -5.67
N LEU A 82 1.24 2.80 -6.66
CA LEU A 82 1.79 3.49 -7.82
C LEU A 82 2.57 4.74 -7.42
N LEU A 83 2.04 5.54 -6.50
CA LEU A 83 2.70 6.76 -6.03
C LEU A 83 3.96 6.43 -5.22
N LEU A 84 3.86 5.45 -4.33
CA LEU A 84 4.99 4.98 -3.54
C LEU A 84 6.10 4.42 -4.44
N PHE A 85 5.73 3.63 -5.44
CA PHE A 85 6.65 3.12 -6.45
C PHE A 85 7.29 4.23 -7.30
N ALA A 86 6.53 5.27 -7.64
CA ALA A 86 7.06 6.43 -8.37
C ALA A 86 8.14 7.16 -7.55
N PHE A 87 7.90 7.39 -6.25
CA PHE A 87 8.89 8.03 -5.37
C PHE A 87 10.14 7.18 -5.19
N GLU A 88 10.01 5.86 -5.05
CA GLU A 88 11.18 4.96 -5.02
C GLU A 88 11.99 5.04 -6.33
N ARG A 89 11.33 5.08 -7.49
CA ARG A 89 12.01 5.24 -8.78
C ARG A 89 12.72 6.58 -8.93
N GLN A 90 12.29 7.60 -8.20
CA GLN A 90 12.99 8.89 -8.11
C GLN A 90 14.16 8.86 -7.11
N GLY A 91 14.44 7.71 -6.47
CA GLY A 91 15.51 7.56 -5.49
C GLY A 91 15.13 8.04 -4.08
N LEU A 92 13.85 8.31 -3.82
CA LEU A 92 13.38 8.71 -2.49
C LEU A 92 13.16 7.48 -1.61
N THR A 93 13.44 7.62 -0.32
CA THR A 93 13.13 6.57 0.66
C THR A 93 11.65 6.62 1.00
N VAL A 94 10.96 5.49 0.83
CA VAL A 94 9.54 5.35 1.10
C VAL A 94 9.30 4.39 2.26
N VAL A 95 8.45 4.81 3.19
CA VAL A 95 7.94 3.96 4.29
C VAL A 95 6.51 3.56 3.96
N ARG A 96 6.27 2.26 3.81
CA ARG A 96 4.94 1.69 3.58
C ARG A 96 4.29 1.30 4.89
N ASN A 97 2.96 1.36 4.92
CA ASN A 97 2.20 0.82 6.04
C ASN A 97 2.12 -0.71 5.95
N ASP A 98 2.06 -1.37 7.09
CA ASP A 98 1.92 -2.84 7.18
C ASP A 98 0.57 -3.35 6.67
N SER A 99 -0.44 -2.47 6.64
CA SER A 99 -1.80 -2.74 6.18
C SER A 99 -2.34 -1.56 5.37
N TYR A 100 -3.23 -1.87 4.43
CA TYR A 100 -4.04 -0.86 3.76
C TYR A 100 -5.18 -0.41 4.69
N SER A 101 -5.34 0.90 4.89
CA SER A 101 -6.43 1.47 5.69
C SER A 101 -7.58 1.89 4.77
N GLY A 102 -8.80 1.43 5.04
CA GLY A 102 -9.98 1.73 4.20
C GLY A 102 -10.60 3.12 4.46
N ASP A 103 -10.27 3.74 5.59
CA ASP A 103 -11.14 4.75 6.21
C ASP A 103 -10.50 6.15 6.29
N GLY A 104 -9.52 6.43 5.42
CA GLY A 104 -8.92 7.77 5.32
C GLY A 104 -7.72 8.02 6.22
N GLY A 105 -6.99 6.95 6.57
CA GLY A 105 -5.69 7.04 7.23
C GLY A 105 -4.57 7.48 6.28
N LEU A 106 -3.33 7.35 6.74
CA LEU A 106 -2.15 7.56 5.92
C LEU A 106 -1.99 6.39 4.94
N ASP A 107 -1.51 6.66 3.73
CA ASP A 107 -1.28 5.63 2.71
C ASP A 107 0.22 5.29 2.56
N GLY A 108 1.08 6.08 3.20
CA GLY A 108 2.52 5.85 3.29
C GLY A 108 3.25 7.11 3.71
N GLN A 109 4.59 7.07 3.65
CA GLN A 109 5.44 8.22 3.90
C GLN A 109 6.60 8.23 2.92
N VAL A 110 7.13 9.41 2.63
CA VAL A 110 8.33 9.59 1.83
C VAL A 110 9.29 10.53 2.57
N ILE A 111 10.58 10.23 2.51
CA ILE A 111 11.62 11.07 3.10
C ILE A 111 12.12 12.02 2.00
N ILE A 112 11.90 13.32 2.20
CA ILE A 112 12.33 14.38 1.28
C ILE A 112 13.13 15.37 2.11
N ASP A 113 14.37 15.64 1.67
CA ASP A 113 15.30 16.57 2.32
C ASP A 113 15.46 16.32 3.83
N ARG A 114 15.54 15.02 4.19
CA ARG A 114 15.64 14.50 5.57
C ARG A 114 14.40 14.71 6.44
N GLU A 115 13.29 15.17 5.88
CA GLU A 115 11.99 15.28 6.55
C GLU A 115 11.05 14.14 6.15
N TYR A 116 10.27 13.64 7.11
CA TYR A 116 9.18 12.71 6.84
C TYR A 116 7.95 13.47 6.33
N TRP A 117 7.55 13.15 5.11
CA TRP A 117 6.31 13.62 4.50
C TRP A 117 5.27 12.51 4.50
N LEU A 118 4.13 12.78 5.14
CA LEU A 118 3.01 11.84 5.16
C LEU A 118 2.27 11.89 3.82
N ILE A 119 1.82 10.74 3.34
CA ILE A 119 1.11 10.64 2.06
C ILE A 119 -0.32 10.21 2.31
N GLN A 120 -1.25 10.91 1.67
CA GLN A 120 -2.60 10.41 1.45
C GLN A 120 -2.92 10.47 -0.05
N ALA A 121 -3.30 9.33 -0.61
CA ALA A 121 -3.53 9.07 -2.01
C ALA A 121 -5.01 8.76 -2.25
N LYS A 122 -5.72 9.62 -2.98
CA LYS A 122 -7.15 9.41 -3.26
C LYS A 122 -7.47 9.40 -4.75
N ARG A 123 -8.00 8.26 -5.20
CA ARG A 123 -8.50 8.06 -6.57
C ARG A 123 -9.94 8.55 -6.68
N TYR A 124 -10.13 9.76 -7.23
CA TYR A 124 -11.44 10.38 -7.44
C TYR A 124 -11.87 10.33 -8.91
N SER A 125 -13.13 10.03 -9.16
CA SER A 125 -13.76 10.19 -10.48
C SER A 125 -14.14 11.65 -10.78
N ARG A 126 -14.34 12.48 -9.75
CA ARG A 126 -14.84 13.86 -9.84
C ARG A 126 -13.98 14.83 -9.02
N ALA A 127 -14.56 15.94 -8.55
CA ALA A 127 -13.88 16.87 -7.65
C ALA A 127 -13.58 16.20 -6.30
N VAL A 128 -12.50 16.65 -5.66
CA VAL A 128 -12.12 16.24 -4.32
C VAL A 128 -13.09 16.81 -3.29
N SER A 129 -13.35 16.03 -2.22
CA SER A 129 -14.09 16.52 -1.05
C SER A 129 -13.21 17.43 -0.19
N PRO A 130 -13.62 18.68 0.10
CA PRO A 130 -12.91 19.55 1.04
C PRO A 130 -12.72 18.90 2.41
N GLY A 131 -13.73 18.16 2.91
CA GLY A 131 -13.63 17.46 4.19
C GLY A 131 -12.47 16.46 4.24
N HIS A 132 -12.22 15.70 3.16
CA HIS A 132 -11.05 14.80 3.13
C HIS A 132 -9.71 15.55 3.16
N VAL A 133 -9.67 16.79 2.66
CA VAL A 133 -8.46 17.64 2.72
C VAL A 133 -8.26 18.16 4.16
N GLU A 134 -9.34 18.57 4.82
CA GLU A 134 -9.33 18.99 6.23
C GLU A 134 -8.97 17.84 7.17
N ASP A 135 -9.53 16.66 6.96
CA ASP A 135 -9.20 15.44 7.71
C ASP A 135 -7.71 15.14 7.64
N PHE A 136 -7.14 15.22 6.44
CA PHE A 136 -5.73 15.01 6.26
C PHE A 136 -4.90 16.12 6.93
N ASP A 137 -5.27 17.38 6.81
CA ASP A 137 -4.56 18.48 7.49
C ASP A 137 -4.56 18.31 9.02
N ARG A 138 -5.68 17.87 9.60
CA ARG A 138 -5.80 17.52 11.02
C ARG A 138 -4.88 16.37 11.40
N LEU A 139 -4.83 15.31 10.59
CA LEU A 139 -3.87 14.22 10.81
C LEU A 139 -2.44 14.72 10.77
N LEU A 140 -2.10 15.51 9.75
CA LEU A 140 -0.78 16.11 9.67
C LEU A 140 -0.49 16.84 11.00
N LEU A 141 -1.43 17.65 11.52
CA LEU A 141 -1.21 18.50 12.71
C LEU A 141 -0.92 17.63 13.94
N GLN A 142 -1.71 16.57 14.11
CA GLN A 142 -1.51 15.56 15.15
C GLN A 142 -0.10 14.93 15.10
N TYR A 143 0.41 14.64 13.91
CA TYR A 143 1.75 14.06 13.74
C TYR A 143 2.87 15.10 13.72
N SER A 144 2.57 16.40 13.69
CA SER A 144 3.55 17.48 13.49
C SER A 144 4.45 17.28 12.26
N ARG A 145 3.87 16.78 11.16
CA ARG A 145 4.58 16.52 9.88
C ARG A 145 3.98 17.25 8.70
N ARG A 146 4.78 17.46 7.65
CA ARG A 146 4.29 17.92 6.34
C ARG A 146 3.63 16.75 5.61
N GLY A 147 2.83 17.04 4.59
CA GLY A 147 2.15 15.98 3.86
C GLY A 147 1.71 16.30 2.44
N LEU A 148 1.60 15.23 1.66
CA LEU A 148 1.19 15.22 0.27
C LEU A 148 -0.20 14.59 0.16
N PHE A 149 -1.19 15.40 -0.22
CA PHE A 149 -2.51 14.93 -0.60
C PHE A 149 -2.56 14.79 -2.13
N ILE A 150 -2.43 13.56 -2.61
CA ILE A 150 -2.25 13.25 -4.03
C ILE A 150 -3.54 12.65 -4.60
N HIS A 151 -4.06 13.21 -5.69
CA HIS A 151 -5.36 12.77 -6.21
C HIS A 151 -5.54 12.87 -7.73
N THR A 152 -6.48 12.08 -8.26
CA THR A 152 -6.87 12.10 -9.68
C THR A 152 -8.06 13.01 -9.99
N GLY A 153 -8.69 13.57 -8.97
CA GLY A 153 -9.84 14.47 -9.08
C GLY A 153 -9.50 15.92 -9.44
N ARG A 154 -10.51 16.79 -9.48
CA ARG A 154 -10.33 18.26 -9.60
C ARG A 154 -10.26 18.91 -8.23
N THR A 155 -9.37 19.88 -8.05
CA THR A 155 -9.28 20.68 -6.83
C THR A 155 -10.25 21.87 -6.89
N GLY A 156 -11.30 21.83 -6.06
CA GLY A 156 -12.31 22.89 -5.97
C GLY A 156 -11.84 24.12 -5.19
N LYS A 157 -12.63 25.20 -5.22
CA LYS A 157 -12.28 26.48 -4.55
C LYS A 157 -12.05 26.30 -3.04
N MET A 158 -12.94 25.60 -2.33
CA MET A 158 -12.82 25.37 -0.89
C MET A 158 -11.54 24.60 -0.52
N SER A 159 -11.19 23.54 -1.26
CA SER A 159 -9.93 22.82 -1.06
C SER A 159 -8.70 23.72 -1.27
N ARG A 160 -8.78 24.73 -2.15
CA ARG A 160 -7.70 25.71 -2.35
C ARG A 160 -7.63 26.70 -1.18
N THR A 161 -8.75 27.11 -0.61
CA THR A 161 -8.76 27.96 0.59
C THR A 161 -8.06 27.28 1.77
N ILE A 162 -8.33 25.99 1.98
CA ILE A 162 -7.65 25.18 3.02
C ILE A 162 -6.14 25.14 2.79
N LEU A 163 -5.69 24.98 1.53
CA LEU A 163 -4.26 25.02 1.20
C LEU A 163 -3.60 26.34 1.57
N THR A 164 -4.25 27.47 1.29
CA THR A 164 -3.70 28.79 1.64
C THR A 164 -3.51 28.95 3.15
N ALA A 165 -4.38 28.30 3.95
CA ALA A 165 -4.29 28.32 5.41
C ALA A 165 -3.29 27.30 5.99
N SER A 166 -2.87 26.29 5.21
CA SER A 166 -2.03 25.18 5.71
C SER A 166 -0.69 25.08 4.97
N PRO A 167 0.40 25.69 5.49
CA PRO A 167 1.71 25.71 4.83
C PRO A 167 2.39 24.32 4.78
N ARG A 168 1.93 23.38 5.59
CA ARG A 168 2.43 21.99 5.71
C ARG A 168 1.79 21.00 4.74
N LEU A 169 0.65 21.37 4.17
CA LEU A 169 -0.11 20.54 3.23
C LEU A 169 0.25 20.93 1.79
N ARG A 170 0.48 19.93 0.94
CA ARG A 170 0.61 20.09 -0.51
C ARG A 170 -0.38 19.21 -1.24
N ILE A 171 -1.08 19.77 -2.22
CA ILE A 171 -1.94 19.02 -3.12
C ILE A 171 -1.25 18.81 -4.46
N ILE A 172 -1.20 17.54 -4.88
CA ILE A 172 -0.66 17.12 -6.17
C ILE A 172 -1.79 16.46 -6.97
N SER A 173 -2.10 17.00 -8.14
CA SER A 173 -3.14 16.47 -9.02
C SER A 173 -2.93 16.86 -10.48
N GLY A 174 -3.75 16.31 -11.38
CA GLY A 174 -3.75 16.64 -12.81
C GLY A 174 -2.37 16.47 -13.44
N GLN A 175 -1.88 17.51 -14.10
CA GLN A 175 -0.56 17.49 -14.77
C GLN A 175 0.60 17.27 -13.80
N ARG A 176 0.56 17.83 -12.58
CA ARG A 176 1.63 17.62 -11.59
C ARG A 176 1.75 16.15 -11.17
N LEU A 177 0.59 15.50 -11.01
CA LEU A 177 0.55 14.05 -10.76
C LEU A 177 1.18 13.28 -11.93
N LEU A 178 0.80 13.60 -13.17
CA LEU A 178 1.35 12.92 -14.35
C LEU A 178 2.86 13.15 -14.52
N ALA A 179 3.34 14.36 -14.23
CA ALA A 179 4.75 14.69 -14.27
C ALA A 179 5.57 13.88 -13.27
N ILE A 180 5.10 13.76 -12.02
CA ILE A 180 5.74 12.92 -10.99
C ILE A 180 5.77 11.45 -11.42
N LEU A 181 4.66 10.94 -11.97
CA LEU A 181 4.59 9.57 -12.49
C LEU A 181 5.53 9.38 -13.70
N ALA A 182 5.79 10.42 -14.48
CA ALA A 182 6.76 10.42 -15.57
C ALA A 182 8.23 10.58 -15.10
N GLY A 183 8.47 10.71 -13.78
CA GLY A 183 9.80 10.79 -13.19
C GLY A 183 10.28 12.21 -12.86
N GLN A 184 9.43 13.23 -12.99
CA GLN A 184 9.78 14.58 -12.54
C GLN A 184 9.89 14.64 -11.02
N ASP A 185 10.95 15.28 -10.53
CA ASP A 185 11.23 15.39 -9.09
C ASP A 185 10.08 16.11 -8.37
N VAL A 186 9.52 15.42 -7.36
CA VAL A 186 8.43 15.94 -6.52
C VAL A 186 8.78 17.25 -5.81
N ARG A 187 10.07 17.49 -5.51
CA ARG A 187 10.56 18.70 -4.84
C ARG A 187 10.16 19.99 -5.56
N GLN A 188 9.90 19.94 -6.86
CA GLN A 188 9.46 21.08 -7.66
C GLN A 188 8.03 21.56 -7.32
N TYR A 189 7.30 20.82 -6.48
CA TYR A 189 5.91 21.09 -6.11
C TYR A 189 5.69 21.28 -4.60
N LEU A 190 6.78 21.39 -3.82
CA LEU A 190 6.78 21.58 -2.36
C LEU A 190 6.98 23.03 -1.97
#